data_AF-A0A8X6WWY0-F1
#
_entry.id   AF-A0A8X6WWY0-F1
#
_cell.length_a   1.000
_cell.length_b   1.000
_cell.length_c   1.000
_cell.angle_alpha   90.00
_cell.angle_beta   90.00
_cell.angle_gamma   90.00
#
_symmetry.space_group_name_H-M   'P 1'
#
loop_
_entity.id
_entity.type
_entity.pdbx_description
1 polymer ?
#
loop_
_entity_poly.entity_id
_entity_poly.type
_entity_poly.pdbx_seq_one_letter_code
_entity_poly.pdbx_strand_id
1 'polypeptide(L)' 'MGEKRGMRALELWCRRVTDGYRNVRVNDMSSSWKDGLAFCALIHHFRPELIDFESLSKENMLYNNALRIDCSTEVLFQQL' A
#
# COMPACT_ATOMS: atom_id res chain seq x y z
N MET A 1 8.12 16.53 20.84
CA MET A 1 8.08 15.56 19.74
C MET A 1 8.29 16.36 18.46
N GLY A 2 9.47 16.31 17.84
CA GLY A 2 9.81 17.18 16.72
C GLY A 2 8.88 16.94 15.52
N GLU A 3 8.30 18.00 14.98
CA GLU A 3 7.42 17.95 13.82
C GLU A 3 8.20 17.37 12.62
N LYS A 4 7.82 16.16 12.19
CA LYS A 4 8.40 15.55 10.99
C LYS A 4 7.74 16.23 9.79
N ARG A 5 8.54 16.82 8.89
CA ARG A 5 8.09 17.45 7.64
C ARG A 5 8.64 16.71 6.42
N GLY A 6 7.97 16.87 5.28
CA GLY A 6 8.38 16.27 4.00
C GLY A 6 8.29 14.75 3.98
N MET A 7 9.20 14.10 3.25
CA MET A 7 9.18 12.65 2.98
C MET A 7 9.11 11.80 4.26
N ARG A 8 9.78 12.22 5.34
CA ARG A 8 9.76 11.51 6.64
C ARG A 8 8.39 11.54 7.33
N ALA A 9 7.60 12.58 7.10
CA ALA A 9 6.24 12.66 7.64
C ALA A 9 5.34 11.65 6.93
N LEU A 10 5.47 11.57 5.61
CA LEU A 10 4.72 10.65 4.76
C LEU A 10 5.10 9.20 5.05
N GLU A 11 6.39 8.88 5.18
CA GLU A 11 6.85 7.54 5.56
C GLU A 11 6.26 7.10 6.90
N LEU A 12 6.25 8.01 7.89
CA LEU A 12 5.66 7.72 9.20
C LEU A 12 4.15 7.49 9.10
N TRP A 13 3.46 8.26 8.27
CA TRP A 13 2.03 8.10 8.02
C TRP A 13 1.77 6.75 7.36
N CYS A 14 2.48 6.40 6.27
CA CYS A 14 2.35 5.12 5.60
C CYS A 14 2.56 3.98 6.59
N ARG A 15 3.62 4.04 7.39
CA ARG A 15 3.92 3.03 8.41
C ARG A 15 2.78 2.85 9.40
N ARG A 16 2.14 3.94 9.85
CA ARG A 16 0.99 3.89 10.76
C ARG A 16 -0.25 3.28 10.11
N VAL A 17 -0.53 3.64 8.86
CA VAL A 17 -1.71 3.13 8.14
C VAL A 17 -1.56 1.64 7.83
N THR A 18 -0.34 1.20 7.49
CA THR A 18 -0.04 -0.21 7.23
C THR A 18 0.26 -1.02 8.49
N ASP A 19 0.15 -0.42 9.68
CA ASP A 19 0.41 -1.15 10.93
C ASP A 19 -0.65 -2.23 11.15
N GLY A 20 -0.21 -3.46 11.44
CA GLY A 20 -1.07 -4.65 11.52
C GLY A 20 -1.24 -5.44 10.23
N TYR A 21 -0.79 -4.94 9.07
CA TYR A 21 -0.80 -5.73 7.83
C TYR A 21 0.33 -6.77 7.83
N ARG A 22 -0.02 -8.04 7.65
CA ARG A 22 0.97 -9.12 7.61
C ARG A 22 1.95 -8.91 6.46
N ASN A 23 3.23 -9.12 6.76
CA ASN A 23 4.34 -8.97 5.83
C ASN A 23 4.56 -7.54 5.29
N VAL A 24 3.79 -6.54 5.69
CA VAL A 24 4.02 -5.15 5.27
C VAL A 24 4.86 -4.43 6.32
N ARG A 25 5.96 -3.83 5.89
CA ARG A 25 6.77 -2.97 6.75
C ARG A 25 7.39 -1.85 5.94
N VAL A 26 6.84 -0.66 6.08
CA VAL A 26 7.37 0.55 5.46
C VAL A 26 8.51 1.09 6.32
N ASN A 27 9.74 1.00 5.80
CA ASN A 27 10.96 1.52 6.41
C ASN A 27 11.63 2.61 5.55
N ASP A 28 11.28 2.66 4.27
CA ASP A 28 11.75 3.65 3.31
C ASP A 28 10.66 3.90 2.26
N MET A 29 10.85 4.95 1.46
CA MET A 29 9.97 5.29 0.33
C MET A 29 10.45 4.69 -1.00
N SER A 30 11.24 3.61 -0.96
CA SER A 30 11.78 2.97 -2.17
C SER A 30 11.66 1.45 -2.13
N SER A 31 12.53 0.76 -1.40
CA SER A 31 12.60 -0.71 -1.39
C SER A 31 11.38 -1.37 -0.75
N SER A 32 10.78 -0.72 0.26
CA SER A 32 9.59 -1.18 0.99
C SER A 32 8.33 -1.24 0.14
N TRP A 33 8.38 -0.70 -1.08
CA TRP A 33 7.25 -0.62 -2.01
C TRP A 33 7.40 -1.54 -3.22
N LYS A 34 8.57 -2.17 -3.38
CA LYS A 34 8.89 -2.98 -4.58
C LYS A 34 8.03 -4.23 -4.70
N ASP A 35 7.65 -4.85 -3.59
CA ASP A 35 6.82 -6.04 -3.55
C ASP A 35 5.32 -5.77 -3.80
N GLY A 36 4.94 -4.49 -3.93
CA GLY A 36 3.57 -4.03 -4.17
C GLY A 36 2.64 -4.12 -2.96
N LEU A 37 3.04 -4.81 -1.88
CA LEU A 37 2.17 -5.06 -0.72
C LEU A 37 1.90 -3.80 0.10
N ALA A 38 2.89 -2.93 0.26
CA ALA A 38 2.70 -1.66 0.97
C ALA A 38 1.61 -0.80 0.31
N PHE A 39 1.54 -0.81 -1.02
CA PHE A 39 0.52 -0.07 -1.76
C PHE A 39 -0.84 -0.77 -1.71
N CYS A 40 -0.88 -2.10 -1.86
CA CYS A 40 -2.12 -2.86 -1.72
C CYS A 40 -2.72 -2.71 -0.31
N ALA A 41 -1.90 -2.66 0.73
CA ALA A 41 -2.34 -2.44 2.11
C ALA A 41 -2.94 -1.04 2.31
N LEU A 42 -2.38 -0.02 1.67
CA LEU A 42 -2.95 1.33 1.72
C LEU A 42 -4.31 1.38 1.02
N ILE A 43 -4.46 0.79 -0.17
CA ILE A 43 -5.77 0.72 -0.84
C ILE A 43 -6.77 -0.05 0.04
N HIS A 44 -6.40 -1.25 0.50
CA HIS A 44 -7.26 -2.09 1.33
C HIS A 44 -7.70 -1.37 2.61
N HIS A 45 -6.85 -0.53 3.20
CA HIS A 45 -7.20 0.26 4.38
C HIS A 45 -8.36 1.24 4.11
N PHE A 46 -8.42 1.85 2.93
CA PHE A 46 -9.48 2.82 2.59
C PHE A 46 -10.67 2.18 1.88
N ARG A 47 -10.46 1.11 1.12
CA ARG A 47 -11.46 0.40 0.30
C ARG A 47 -11.16 -1.10 0.34
N PRO A 48 -11.46 -1.79 1.45
CA PRO A 48 -11.14 -3.20 1.62
C PRO A 48 -11.83 -4.11 0.60
N GLU A 49 -12.96 -3.67 0.03
CA GLU A 49 -13.72 -4.43 -0.97
C GLU A 49 -13.03 -4.58 -2.32
N LEU A 50 -12.01 -3.76 -2.61
CA LEU A 50 -11.32 -3.75 -3.90
C LEU A 50 -10.15 -4.74 -3.97
N ILE A 51 -9.64 -5.20 -2.82
CA ILE A 51 -8.44 -6.05 -2.76
C ILE A 51 -8.63 -7.12 -1.69
N ASP A 52 -8.58 -8.39 -2.05
CA ASP A 52 -8.45 -9.46 -1.06
C ASP A 52 -6.98 -9.55 -0.57
N PHE A 53 -6.66 -8.79 0.47
CA PHE A 53 -5.28 -8.70 0.98
C PHE A 53 -4.80 -10.02 1.60
N GLU A 54 -5.70 -10.85 2.15
CA GLU A 54 -5.28 -12.11 2.79
C GLU A 54 -4.74 -13.14 1.81
N SER A 55 -5.17 -13.06 0.54
CA SER A 55 -4.65 -13.88 -0.55
C SER A 55 -3.28 -13.43 -1.08
N LEU A 56 -2.83 -12.22 -0.73
CA LEU A 56 -1.59 -11.64 -1.27
C LEU A 56 -0.35 -12.18 -0.55
N SER A 57 0.69 -12.49 -1.35
CA SER A 57 1.99 -12.95 -0.86
C SER A 57 3.12 -12.11 -1.44
N LYS A 58 4.22 -11.97 -0.67
CA LYS A 58 5.45 -11.30 -1.12
C LYS A 58 6.08 -11.93 -2.35
N GLU A 59 5.89 -13.23 -2.53
CA GLU A 59 6.47 -14.01 -3.61
C GLU A 59 5.79 -13.72 -4.95
N ASN A 60 4.54 -13.23 -4.92
CA ASN A 60 3.74 -12.92 -6.10
C ASN A 60 3.78 -11.43 -6.48
N MET A 61 4.98 -10.85 -6.51
CA MET A 61 5.19 -9.43 -6.81
C MET A 61 4.54 -8.97 -8.13
N LEU A 62 4.59 -9.80 -9.18
CA LEU A 62 3.96 -9.48 -10.47
C LEU A 62 2.43 -9.39 -10.36
N TYR A 63 1.82 -10.31 -9.63
CA TYR A 63 0.37 -10.33 -9.40
C TYR A 63 -0.07 -9.14 -8.54
N ASN A 64 0.65 -8.87 -7.43
CA ASN A 64 0.36 -7.72 -6.57
C ASN A 64 0.46 -6.39 -7.34
N ASN A 65 1.48 -6.26 -8.21
CA ASN A 65 1.67 -5.06 -9.01
C ASN A 65 0.63 -4.92 -10.14
N ALA A 66 0.13 -6.03 -10.69
CA ALA A 66 -0.96 -6.01 -11.67
C ALA A 66 -2.30 -5.63 -11.01
N LEU A 67 -2.65 -6.27 -9.89
CA LEU A 67 -3.85 -5.93 -9.10
C LEU A 67 -3.86 -4.46 -8.68
N ARG A 68 -2.70 -3.93 -8.27
CA ARG A 68 -2.53 -2.51 -7.98
C ARG A 68 -2.96 -1.62 -9.14
N ILE A 69 -2.50 -1.94 -10.36
CA ILE A 69 -2.81 -1.13 -11.55
C ILE A 69 -4.30 -1.22 -11.84
N ASP A 70 -4.87 -2.42 -11.80
CA ASP A 70 -6.28 -2.68 -12.13
C ASP A 70 -7.23 -1.99 -11.15
N CYS A 71 -6.98 -2.15 -9.85
CA CYS A 71 -7.72 -1.45 -8.82
C CYS A 71 -7.56 0.08 -8.95
N SER A 72 -6.35 0.59 -9.21
CA SER A 72 -6.12 2.03 -9.40
C SER A 72 -6.89 2.59 -10.59
N THR A 73 -7.05 1.82 -11.68
CA THR A 73 -7.86 2.23 -12.82
C THR A 73 -9.35 2.25 -12.49
N GLU A 74 -9.86 1.31 -11.69
CA GLU A 74 -11.27 1.27 -11.29
C GLU A 74 -11.66 2.43 -10.37
N VAL A 75 -10.76 2.86 -9.46
CA VAL A 75 -11.02 4.04 -8.61
C VAL A 75 -11.11 5.34 -9.42
N LEU A 76 -10.43 5.43 -10.57
CA LEU A 76 -10.49 6.60 -11.46
C LEU A 76 -11.83 6.70 -12.21
N PHE A 77 -12.47 5.56 -12.51
CA PHE A 77 -13.78 5.55 -13.19
C PHE A 77 -14.96 5.88 -12.27
N GLN A 78 -14.83 5.75 -10.95
CA GLN A 78 -15.89 6.17 -10.02
C GLN A 78 -15.87 7.66 -9.66
N GLN A 79 -14.89 8.43 -10.14
CA GLN A 79 -14.83 9.88 -9.97
C GLN A 79 -15.09 10.67 -11.27
N LEU A 80 -15.53 9.99 -12.33
CA LEU A 80 -16.06 10.57 -13.57
C LEU A 80 -17.54 10.20 -13.72
#